data_AF-A0A067SUT7-F1
#
_entry.id   AF-A0A067SUT7-F1
#
_cell.length_a   1.000
_cell.length_b   1.000
_cell.length_c   1.000
_cell.angle_alpha   90.00
_cell.angle_beta   90.00
_cell.angle_gamma   90.00
#
_symmetry.space_group_name_H-M   'P 1'
#
loop_
_entity.id
_entity.type
_entity.pdbx_description
1 polymer ?
#
loop_
_entity_poly.entity_id
_entity_poly.type
_entity_poly.pdbx_seq_one_letter_code
_entity_poly.pdbx_strand_id
1 'polypeptide(L)'
;MPPGFAPFSHLSQELIDEIIDALIDPQETERKISQFCACALVCHAFRHRAQKHVFYSMMPVHSRGNATCRKRVDDFHRILQENPRIASYVRRLDLNMDDTNGWLFDDPLFREIMELVTKTWTVEMKVALSAFGWSDAFQFTNNRTLETQFIKPFVTPFITFLDLNFMRNVPVSLLAHCPYLVELKLIRVYWSAIRHHVGYSRTVILVIWALT
;
A
#
# COMPACT_ATOMS: atom_id res chain seq x y z
N MET A 1 1.77 -44.51 -0.55
CA MET A 1 2.37 -43.60 0.45
C MET A 1 1.85 -44.00 1.82
N PRO A 2 2.68 -44.07 2.86
CA PRO A 2 2.20 -44.35 4.21
C PRO A 2 1.35 -43.16 4.69
N PRO A 3 0.19 -43.40 5.32
CA PRO A 3 -0.57 -42.34 5.97
C PRO A 3 0.20 -41.89 7.23
N GLY A 4 0.52 -40.60 7.33
CA GLY A 4 0.88 -40.01 8.63
C GLY A 4 2.16 -39.17 8.72
N PHE A 5 2.91 -38.94 7.64
CA PHE A 5 4.03 -38.00 7.71
C PHE A 5 3.51 -36.55 7.61
N ALA A 6 3.15 -35.96 8.75
CA ALA A 6 2.92 -34.54 8.91
C ALA A 6 4.11 -33.93 9.67
N PRO A 7 5.26 -33.69 9.00
CA PRO A 7 6.50 -33.32 9.68
C PRO A 7 6.40 -32.04 10.52
N PHE A 8 5.40 -31.20 10.23
CA PHE A 8 5.15 -29.94 10.93
C PHE A 8 4.08 -30.02 12.01
N SER A 9 3.38 -31.15 12.21
CA SER A 9 2.28 -31.23 13.20
C SER A 9 2.75 -31.18 14.65
N HIS A 10 4.05 -31.38 14.89
CA HIS A 10 4.66 -31.34 16.22
C HIS A 10 5.31 -29.99 16.55
N LEU A 11 5.40 -29.06 15.59
CA LEU A 11 5.94 -27.73 15.85
C LEU A 11 4.86 -26.87 16.55
N SER A 12 5.27 -26.06 17.51
CA SER A 12 4.39 -25.04 18.08
C SER A 12 4.04 -24.01 17.01
N GLN A 13 2.86 -23.40 17.10
CA GLN A 13 2.47 -22.32 16.20
C GLN A 13 3.42 -21.13 16.30
N GLU A 14 3.98 -20.86 17.49
CA GLU A 14 4.99 -19.81 17.71
C GLU A 14 6.25 -20.04 16.88
N LEU A 15 6.77 -21.26 16.86
CA LEU A 15 7.96 -21.59 16.07
C LEU A 15 7.67 -21.49 14.56
N ILE A 16 6.47 -21.90 14.12
CA ILE A 16 6.05 -21.76 12.73
C ILE A 16 5.99 -20.27 12.34
N ASP A 17 5.40 -19.44 13.20
CA ASP A 17 5.30 -18.00 12.98
C ASP A 17 6.70 -17.36 12.91
N GLU A 18 7.62 -17.77 13.78
CA GLU A 18 9.01 -17.31 13.79
C GLU A 18 9.78 -17.73 12.52
N ILE A 19 9.60 -18.98 12.06
CA ILE A 19 10.18 -19.45 10.80
C ILE A 19 9.68 -18.58 9.64
N ILE A 20 8.37 -18.30 9.58
CA ILE A 20 7.79 -17.48 8.52
C ILE A 20 8.30 -16.04 8.60
N ASP A 21 8.39 -15.47 9.80
CA ASP A 21 8.90 -14.12 9.99
C ASP A 21 10.41 -14.00 9.67
N ALA A 22 11.19 -15.05 9.90
CA ALA A 22 12.61 -15.10 9.54
C ALA A 22 12.85 -15.10 8.01
N LEU A 23 11.83 -15.44 7.21
CA LEU A 23 11.90 -15.31 5.75
C LEU A 23 11.81 -13.85 5.27
N ILE A 24 11.52 -12.90 6.17
CA ILE A 24 11.49 -11.48 5.84
C ILE A 24 12.93 -10.96 5.72
N ASP A 25 13.50 -11.00 4.53
CA ASP A 25 14.73 -10.26 4.22
C ASP A 25 14.38 -8.81 3.81
N PRO A 26 14.79 -7.75 4.52
CA PRO A 26 14.50 -6.37 4.15
C PRO A 26 14.90 -5.99 2.70
N GLN A 27 15.85 -6.69 2.07
CA GLN A 27 16.46 -6.26 0.81
C GLN A 27 15.80 -6.76 -0.49
N GLU A 28 14.93 -7.79 -0.49
CA GLU A 28 14.36 -8.36 -1.74
C GLU A 28 12.81 -8.43 -1.77
N THR A 29 12.12 -7.41 -2.28
CA THR A 29 10.64 -7.32 -2.17
C THR A 29 9.85 -8.30 -3.05
N GLU A 30 10.29 -8.60 -4.28
CA GLU A 30 9.50 -9.43 -5.21
C GLU A 30 9.62 -10.94 -4.97
N ARG A 31 10.80 -11.44 -4.55
CA ARG A 31 10.96 -12.87 -4.20
C ARG A 31 10.16 -13.30 -2.98
N LYS A 32 9.75 -12.36 -2.13
CA LYS A 32 8.97 -12.62 -0.92
C LYS A 32 7.58 -13.18 -1.18
N ILE A 33 6.83 -12.61 -2.13
CA ILE A 33 5.42 -12.97 -2.31
C ILE A 33 5.31 -14.44 -2.75
N SER A 34 6.16 -14.90 -3.67
CA SER A 34 6.14 -16.28 -4.13
C SER A 34 6.53 -17.27 -3.01
N GLN A 35 7.50 -16.92 -2.17
CA GLN A 35 7.88 -17.71 -0.99
C GLN A 35 6.72 -17.84 0.00
N PHE A 36 6.06 -16.73 0.36
CA PHE A 36 4.92 -16.78 1.28
C PHE A 36 3.71 -17.48 0.68
N CYS A 37 3.45 -17.34 -0.63
CA CYS A 37 2.44 -18.13 -1.32
C CYS A 37 2.74 -19.64 -1.21
N ALA A 38 4.00 -20.04 -1.40
CA ALA A 38 4.40 -21.43 -1.22
C ALA A 38 4.18 -21.89 0.23
N CYS A 39 4.61 -21.11 1.23
CA CYS A 39 4.36 -21.39 2.64
C CYS A 39 2.88 -21.56 2.96
N ALA A 40 2.01 -20.70 2.41
CA ALA A 40 0.57 -20.76 2.64
C ALA A 40 -0.09 -22.04 2.09
N LEU A 41 0.55 -22.70 1.12
CA LEU A 41 0.10 -23.94 0.50
C LEU A 41 0.66 -25.19 1.17
N VAL A 42 1.72 -25.09 1.99
CA VAL A 42 2.34 -26.25 2.66
C VAL A 42 1.35 -26.92 3.62
N CYS A 43 0.80 -26.17 4.57
CA CYS A 43 -0.20 -26.68 5.50
C CYS A 43 -1.01 -25.55 6.16
N HIS A 44 -2.07 -25.92 6.87
CA HIS A 44 -2.97 -24.96 7.53
C HIS A 44 -2.26 -24.08 8.57
N ALA A 45 -1.29 -24.63 9.31
CA ALA A 45 -0.56 -23.88 10.34
C ALA A 45 0.27 -22.72 9.76
N PHE A 46 0.79 -22.86 8.54
CA PHE A 46 1.56 -21.81 7.86
C PHE A 46 0.66 -20.77 7.18
N ARG A 47 -0.56 -21.18 6.81
CA ARG A 47 -1.47 -20.39 5.97
C ARG A 47 -1.74 -19.01 6.54
N HIS A 48 -2.10 -18.92 7.81
CA HIS A 48 -2.53 -17.65 8.40
C HIS A 48 -1.40 -16.61 8.41
N ARG A 49 -0.23 -16.98 8.95
CA ARG A 49 0.92 -16.09 9.03
C ARG A 49 1.48 -15.73 7.65
N ALA A 50 1.55 -16.69 6.74
CA ALA A 50 2.03 -16.44 5.38
C ALA A 50 1.09 -15.51 4.61
N GLN A 51 -0.24 -15.71 4.71
CA GLN A 51 -1.21 -14.80 4.09
C GLN A 51 -1.09 -13.37 4.63
N LYS A 52 -0.83 -13.21 5.94
CA LYS A 52 -0.59 -11.89 6.53
C LYS A 52 0.56 -11.16 5.84
N HIS A 53 1.63 -11.87 5.48
CA HIS A 53 2.76 -11.28 4.74
C HIS A 53 2.46 -11.06 3.26
N VAL A 54 1.76 -11.98 2.60
CA VAL A 54 1.34 -11.82 1.19
C VAL A 54 0.47 -10.58 1.00
N PHE A 55 -0.46 -10.35 1.92
CA PHE A 55 -1.43 -9.25 1.85
C PHE A 55 -1.03 -8.04 2.71
N TYR A 56 0.20 -8.00 3.24
CA TYR A 56 0.69 -6.87 4.03
C TYR A 56 0.71 -5.57 3.22
N SER A 57 1.17 -5.66 1.96
CA SER A 57 1.14 -4.56 1.01
C SER A 57 0.18 -4.84 -0.14
N MET A 58 -0.61 -3.83 -0.47
CA MET A 58 -1.50 -3.82 -1.63
C MET A 58 -0.92 -2.88 -2.69
N MET A 59 -0.80 -3.37 -3.92
CA MET A 59 -0.34 -2.57 -5.07
C MET A 59 -1.40 -2.62 -6.20
N PRO A 60 -2.47 -1.80 -6.15
CA PRO A 60 -3.55 -1.85 -7.14
C PRO A 60 -3.07 -1.54 -8.55
N VAL A 61 -2.10 -0.64 -8.66
CA VAL A 61 -1.52 -0.16 -9.91
C VAL A 61 -0.05 -0.51 -10.00
N HIS A 62 0.42 -0.80 -11.20
CA HIS A 62 1.82 -1.07 -11.51
C HIS A 62 2.13 -0.49 -12.89
N SER A 63 3.40 -0.38 -13.28
CA SER A 63 3.82 0.15 -14.60
C SER A 63 3.41 -0.69 -15.81
N ARG A 64 2.65 -1.76 -15.59
CA ARG A 64 2.06 -2.57 -16.66
C ARG A 64 0.66 -2.01 -16.92
N GLY A 65 0.39 -1.65 -18.17
CA GLY A 65 -0.74 -0.79 -18.54
C GLY A 65 -2.14 -1.19 -18.02
N ASN A 66 -3.07 -0.25 -18.17
CA ASN A 66 -4.41 -0.21 -17.58
C ASN A 66 -5.19 -1.52 -17.47
N ALA A 67 -5.23 -2.35 -18.52
CA ALA A 67 -6.00 -3.61 -18.49
C ALA A 67 -5.55 -4.55 -17.37
N THR A 68 -4.23 -4.58 -17.09
CA THR A 68 -3.68 -5.41 -16.02
C THR A 68 -3.97 -4.84 -14.64
N CYS A 69 -3.97 -3.50 -14.50
CA CYS A 69 -4.32 -2.82 -13.25
C CYS A 69 -5.80 -3.00 -12.90
N ARG A 70 -6.72 -2.86 -13.87
CA ARG A 70 -8.17 -3.07 -13.63
C ARG A 70 -8.45 -4.51 -13.18
N LYS A 71 -7.92 -5.50 -13.90
CA LYS A 71 -8.04 -6.90 -13.49
C LYS A 71 -7.53 -7.14 -12.07
N ARG A 72 -6.44 -6.47 -11.67
CA ARG A 72 -5.88 -6.61 -10.32
C ARG A 72 -6.80 -6.03 -9.25
N VAL A 73 -7.44 -4.89 -9.51
CA VAL A 73 -8.46 -4.31 -8.63
C VAL A 73 -9.64 -5.28 -8.51
N ASP A 74 -10.15 -5.80 -9.64
CA ASP A 74 -11.26 -6.76 -9.66
C ASP A 74 -10.93 -8.06 -8.90
N ASP A 75 -9.74 -8.62 -9.15
CA ASP A 75 -9.27 -9.84 -8.48
C ASP A 75 -9.11 -9.62 -6.98
N PHE A 76 -8.59 -8.46 -6.56
CA PHE A 76 -8.43 -8.15 -5.14
C PHE A 76 -9.78 -7.91 -4.46
N HIS A 77 -10.72 -7.22 -5.11
CA HIS A 77 -12.08 -7.08 -4.59
C HIS A 77 -12.72 -8.44 -4.35
N ARG A 78 -12.67 -9.35 -5.34
CA ARG A 78 -13.17 -10.72 -5.20
C ARG A 78 -12.54 -11.46 -4.03
N ILE A 79 -11.22 -11.35 -3.86
CA ILE A 79 -10.50 -11.96 -2.71
C ILE A 79 -11.05 -11.43 -1.38
N LEU A 80 -11.31 -10.12 -1.29
CA LEU A 80 -11.89 -9.53 -0.08
C LEU A 80 -13.33 -9.98 0.17
N GLN A 81 -14.13 -10.20 -0.87
CA GLN A 81 -15.48 -10.73 -0.75
C GLN A 81 -15.47 -12.19 -0.26
N GLU A 82 -14.55 -13.02 -0.79
CA GLU A 82 -14.41 -14.41 -0.40
C GLU A 82 -13.80 -14.57 1.01
N ASN A 83 -12.89 -13.68 1.39
CA ASN A 83 -12.24 -13.71 2.70
C ASN A 83 -12.00 -12.28 3.25
N PRO A 84 -13.00 -11.71 3.94
CA PRO A 84 -12.92 -10.35 4.48
C PRO A 84 -11.80 -10.15 5.49
N ARG A 85 -11.29 -11.22 6.12
CA ARG A 85 -10.16 -11.14 7.06
C ARG A 85 -8.89 -10.61 6.39
N ILE A 86 -8.72 -10.80 5.08
CA ILE A 86 -7.57 -10.32 4.33
C ILE A 86 -7.45 -8.79 4.39
N ALA A 87 -8.58 -8.06 4.46
CA ALA A 87 -8.58 -6.61 4.63
C ALA A 87 -7.78 -6.18 5.87
N SER A 88 -7.86 -6.96 6.95
CA SER A 88 -7.13 -6.72 8.20
C SER A 88 -5.62 -6.94 8.11
N TYR A 89 -5.11 -7.52 7.02
CA TYR A 89 -3.67 -7.71 6.83
C TYR A 89 -3.04 -6.54 6.07
N VAL A 90 -3.83 -5.79 5.29
CA VAL A 90 -3.32 -4.66 4.52
C VAL A 90 -2.89 -3.55 5.47
N ARG A 91 -1.60 -3.21 5.42
CA ARG A 91 -0.97 -2.14 6.20
C ARG A 91 -0.15 -1.18 5.35
N ARG A 92 0.11 -1.55 4.10
CA ARG A 92 0.80 -0.70 3.13
C ARG A 92 0.01 -0.62 1.83
N LEU A 93 -0.09 0.58 1.30
CA LEU A 93 -0.66 0.85 -0.01
C LEU A 93 0.45 1.42 -0.90
N ASP A 94 0.81 0.68 -1.94
CA ASP A 94 1.84 1.07 -2.91
C ASP A 94 1.15 1.46 -4.24
N LEU A 95 1.18 2.76 -4.57
CA LEU A 95 0.60 3.34 -5.78
C LEU A 95 1.70 3.65 -6.80
N ASN A 96 1.97 2.69 -7.68
CA ASN A 96 2.87 2.88 -8.81
C ASN A 96 2.08 3.45 -9.99
N MET A 97 2.05 4.78 -10.07
CA MET A 97 1.19 5.54 -10.97
C MET A 97 1.92 5.97 -12.24
N ASP A 98 1.20 5.94 -13.35
CA ASP A 98 1.56 6.60 -14.60
C ASP A 98 0.37 7.42 -15.10
N ASP A 99 0.52 8.10 -16.23
CA ASP A 99 -0.51 8.97 -16.80
C ASP A 99 -1.79 8.20 -17.22
N THR A 100 -1.74 6.87 -17.27
CA THR A 100 -2.87 6.02 -17.62
C THR A 100 -3.73 5.61 -16.42
N ASN A 101 -3.18 5.72 -15.20
CA ASN A 101 -3.79 5.25 -13.95
C ASN A 101 -4.71 6.27 -13.25
N GLY A 102 -5.02 7.40 -13.90
CA GLY A 102 -5.86 8.45 -13.32
C GLY A 102 -7.28 7.99 -12.96
N TRP A 103 -7.78 6.93 -13.60
CA TRP A 103 -9.11 6.36 -13.34
C TRP A 103 -9.27 5.74 -11.96
N LEU A 104 -8.18 5.37 -11.28
CA LEU A 104 -8.20 4.58 -10.05
C LEU A 104 -9.06 5.23 -8.95
N PHE A 105 -8.95 6.53 -8.76
CA PHE A 105 -9.62 7.23 -7.66
C PHE A 105 -11.10 7.54 -7.95
N ASP A 106 -11.51 7.48 -9.22
CA ASP A 106 -12.90 7.60 -9.65
C ASP A 106 -13.60 6.22 -9.72
N ASP A 107 -12.85 5.12 -9.58
CA ASP A 107 -13.37 3.77 -9.72
C ASP A 107 -14.14 3.32 -8.46
N PRO A 108 -15.41 2.91 -8.61
CA PRO A 108 -16.24 2.54 -7.46
C PRO A 108 -15.77 1.26 -6.76
N LEU A 109 -15.19 0.30 -7.49
CA LEU A 109 -14.67 -0.94 -6.89
C LEU A 109 -13.43 -0.65 -6.05
N PHE A 110 -12.53 0.20 -6.56
CA PHE A 110 -11.39 0.63 -5.76
C PHE A 110 -11.81 1.35 -4.48
N ARG A 111 -12.85 2.20 -4.54
CA ARG A 111 -13.41 2.84 -3.34
C ARG A 111 -13.94 1.81 -2.33
N GLU A 112 -14.70 0.82 -2.80
CA GLU A 112 -15.23 -0.23 -1.92
C GLU A 112 -14.10 -1.04 -1.26
N ILE A 113 -13.04 -1.37 -2.02
CA ILE A 113 -11.83 -1.99 -1.46
C ILE A 113 -11.25 -1.13 -0.34
N MET A 114 -11.07 0.17 -0.57
CA MET A 114 -10.53 1.07 0.42
C MET A 114 -11.41 1.12 1.67
N GLU A 115 -12.74 1.19 1.51
CA GLU A 115 -13.67 1.12 2.65
C GLU A 115 -13.53 -0.18 3.45
N LEU A 116 -13.37 -1.33 2.78
CA LEU A 116 -13.17 -2.62 3.45
C LEU A 116 -11.84 -2.65 4.21
N VAL A 117 -10.77 -2.17 3.59
CA VAL A 117 -9.43 -2.15 4.17
C VAL A 117 -9.36 -1.20 5.37
N THR A 118 -9.81 0.05 5.21
CA THR A 118 -9.68 1.08 6.24
C THR A 118 -10.60 0.84 7.43
N LYS A 119 -11.72 0.11 7.28
CA LYS A 119 -12.55 -0.34 8.41
C LYS A 119 -11.78 -1.15 9.44
N THR A 120 -10.68 -1.78 9.03
CA THR A 120 -9.83 -2.61 9.91
C THR A 120 -8.64 -1.84 10.49
N TRP A 121 -8.41 -0.61 10.04
CA TRP A 121 -7.31 0.21 10.51
C TRP A 121 -7.67 0.87 11.84
N THR A 122 -6.71 0.87 12.76
CA THR A 122 -6.80 1.61 14.01
C THR A 122 -5.66 2.61 14.09
N VAL A 123 -5.82 3.64 14.91
CA VAL A 123 -4.84 4.74 15.06
C VAL A 123 -3.44 4.27 15.46
N GLU A 124 -3.35 3.15 16.18
CA GLU A 124 -2.08 2.58 16.66
C GLU A 124 -1.35 1.75 15.58
N MET A 125 -1.98 1.51 14.44
CA MET A 125 -1.40 0.70 13.38
C MET A 125 -0.42 1.51 12.54
N LYS A 126 0.75 0.92 12.28
CA LYS A 126 1.66 1.42 11.26
C LYS A 126 1.05 1.23 9.88
N VAL A 127 0.44 2.29 9.35
CA VAL A 127 -0.09 2.35 7.98
C VAL A 127 0.84 3.18 7.11
N ALA A 128 1.21 2.63 5.96
CA ALA A 128 2.11 3.25 4.99
C ALA A 128 1.41 3.52 3.65
N LEU A 129 1.58 4.73 3.10
CA LEU A 129 1.28 5.02 1.70
C LEU A 129 2.58 5.31 0.97
N SER A 130 2.84 4.57 -0.09
CA SER A 130 3.90 4.88 -1.04
C SER A 130 3.26 5.25 -2.37
N ALA A 131 3.70 6.32 -3.00
CA ALA A 131 3.30 6.65 -4.36
C ALA A 131 4.53 6.97 -5.21
N PHE A 132 4.61 6.34 -6.38
CA PHE A 132 5.72 6.48 -7.33
C PHE A 132 5.18 6.86 -8.69
N GLY A 133 5.64 7.99 -9.24
CA GLY A 133 5.37 8.40 -10.61
C GLY A 133 6.42 7.82 -11.57
N TRP A 134 6.01 7.02 -12.55
CA TRP A 134 6.93 6.43 -13.54
C TRP A 134 7.46 7.42 -14.58
N SER A 135 6.73 8.51 -14.79
CA SER A 135 7.13 9.60 -15.66
C SER A 135 7.59 10.78 -14.80
N ASP A 136 8.67 11.44 -15.21
CA ASP A 136 9.11 12.71 -14.60
C ASP A 136 8.01 13.78 -14.63
N ALA A 137 6.96 13.58 -15.44
CA ALA A 137 5.81 14.46 -15.58
C ALA A 137 4.54 13.96 -14.85
N PHE A 138 4.56 12.82 -14.14
CA PHE A 138 3.35 12.31 -13.51
C PHE A 138 2.77 13.35 -12.55
N GLN A 139 1.50 13.66 -12.76
CA GLN A 139 0.74 14.58 -11.95
C GLN A 139 -0.66 14.02 -11.73
N PHE A 140 -1.20 14.28 -10.56
CA PHE A 140 -2.61 14.02 -10.32
C PHE A 140 -3.45 14.97 -11.18
N THR A 141 -4.23 14.40 -12.10
CA THR A 141 -5.03 15.17 -13.07
C THR A 141 -6.21 15.90 -12.39
N ASN A 142 -6.68 15.37 -11.25
CA ASN A 142 -7.81 15.92 -10.50
C ASN A 142 -7.55 15.89 -8.99
N ASN A 143 -6.76 16.87 -8.52
CA ASN A 143 -6.41 17.00 -7.11
C ASN A 143 -7.63 17.07 -6.19
N ARG A 144 -8.74 17.68 -6.65
CA ARG A 144 -9.95 17.80 -5.84
C ARG A 144 -10.59 16.43 -5.61
N THR A 145 -10.80 15.64 -6.66
CA THR A 145 -11.34 14.28 -6.53
C THR A 145 -10.42 13.43 -5.66
N LEU A 146 -9.12 13.39 -5.95
CA LEU A 146 -8.15 12.66 -5.16
C LEU A 146 -8.25 13.03 -3.67
N GLU A 147 -8.29 14.32 -3.38
CA GLU A 147 -8.35 14.81 -2.01
C GLU A 147 -9.65 14.39 -1.31
N THR A 148 -10.81 14.67 -1.93
CA THR A 148 -12.11 14.49 -1.27
C THR A 148 -12.58 13.04 -1.25
N GLN A 149 -12.22 12.26 -2.28
CA GLN A 149 -12.73 10.89 -2.45
C GLN A 149 -11.76 9.84 -1.95
N PHE A 150 -10.46 10.14 -1.84
CA PHE A 150 -9.47 9.14 -1.46
C PHE A 150 -8.63 9.55 -0.25
N ILE A 151 -7.91 10.68 -0.34
CA ILE A 151 -6.96 11.07 0.70
C ILE A 151 -7.67 11.34 2.03
N LYS A 152 -8.63 12.27 2.06
CA LYS A 152 -9.34 12.63 3.29
C LYS A 152 -10.07 11.46 3.96
N PRO A 153 -10.88 10.65 3.25
CA PRO A 153 -11.63 9.58 3.90
C PRO A 153 -10.77 8.37 4.31
N PHE A 154 -9.73 8.03 3.54
CA PHE A 154 -9.05 6.73 3.71
C PHE A 154 -7.60 6.85 4.15
N VAL A 155 -6.87 7.89 3.76
CA VAL A 155 -5.42 7.98 4.01
C VAL A 155 -5.15 8.83 5.25
N THR A 156 -5.66 10.05 5.23
CA THR A 156 -5.41 11.09 6.22
C THR A 156 -5.61 10.64 7.69
N PRO A 157 -6.66 9.91 8.05
CA PRO A 157 -6.93 9.59 9.46
C PRO A 157 -6.00 8.53 10.05
N PHE A 158 -5.25 7.78 9.24
CA PHE A 158 -4.56 6.56 9.68
C PHE A 158 -3.08 6.52 9.33
N ILE A 159 -2.64 7.28 8.33
CA ILE A 159 -1.30 7.15 7.79
C ILE A 159 -0.22 7.56 8.81
N THR A 160 0.79 6.70 8.95
CA THR A 160 1.96 6.91 9.81
C THR A 160 3.25 7.09 9.01
N PHE A 161 3.30 6.58 7.78
CA PHE A 161 4.45 6.67 6.88
C PHE A 161 3.99 7.08 5.48
N LEU A 162 4.59 8.14 4.93
CA LEU A 162 4.30 8.63 3.58
C LEU A 162 5.58 8.69 2.75
N ASP A 163 5.63 7.96 1.64
CA ASP A 163 6.75 7.93 0.69
C ASP A 163 6.28 8.36 -0.69
N LEU A 164 6.71 9.53 -1.14
CA LEU A 164 6.34 10.11 -2.43
C LEU A 164 7.57 10.25 -3.31
N ASN A 165 7.51 9.71 -4.52
CA ASN A 165 8.63 9.65 -5.45
C ASN A 165 8.20 10.10 -6.85
N PHE A 166 8.95 11.04 -7.44
CA PHE A 166 8.76 11.52 -8.82
C PHE A 166 7.32 12.00 -9.11
N MET A 167 6.78 12.86 -8.25
CA MET A 167 5.39 13.34 -8.38
C MET A 167 5.33 14.85 -8.53
N ARG A 168 4.45 15.34 -9.42
CA ARG A 168 4.14 16.76 -9.57
C ARG A 168 2.73 17.09 -9.11
N ASN A 169 2.51 18.35 -8.76
CA ASN A 169 1.23 18.89 -8.32
C ASN A 169 0.61 18.12 -7.14
N VAL A 170 1.43 17.61 -6.22
CA VAL A 170 0.92 16.92 -5.03
C VAL A 170 0.13 17.91 -4.18
N PRO A 171 -1.11 17.59 -3.77
CA PRO A 171 -1.91 18.49 -2.97
C PRO A 171 -1.33 18.62 -1.56
N VAL A 172 -1.12 19.86 -1.09
CA VAL A 172 -0.58 20.15 0.25
C VAL A 172 -1.47 19.59 1.36
N SER A 173 -2.77 19.42 1.08
CA SER A 173 -3.75 18.80 1.98
C SER A 173 -3.39 17.37 2.38
N LEU A 174 -2.58 16.66 1.58
CA LEU A 174 -2.04 15.34 1.89
C LEU A 174 -1.15 15.35 3.14
N LEU A 175 -0.44 16.45 3.42
CA LEU A 175 0.40 16.58 4.62
C LEU A 175 -0.31 17.33 5.73
N ALA A 176 -1.10 18.35 5.38
CA ALA A 176 -1.67 19.27 6.36
C ALA A 176 -2.66 18.62 7.35
N HIS A 177 -3.16 17.41 7.06
CA HIS A 177 -4.23 16.80 7.83
C HIS A 177 -3.87 15.43 8.42
N CYS A 178 -2.62 14.97 8.36
CA CYS A 178 -2.24 13.65 8.86
C CYS A 178 -1.73 13.72 10.31
N PRO A 179 -2.58 13.60 11.34
CA PRO A 179 -2.18 13.80 12.75
C PRO A 179 -1.22 12.73 13.27
N TYR A 180 -1.16 11.56 12.62
CA TYR A 180 -0.34 10.42 13.03
C TYR A 180 0.86 10.19 12.13
N LEU A 181 1.18 11.11 11.21
CA LEU A 181 2.32 10.95 10.31
C LEU A 181 3.62 11.07 11.11
N VAL A 182 4.34 9.96 11.24
CA VAL A 182 5.63 9.86 11.95
C VAL A 182 6.80 9.89 10.98
N GLU A 183 6.63 9.40 9.75
CA GLU A 183 7.73 9.28 8.80
C GLU A 183 7.33 9.85 7.43
N LEU A 184 8.18 10.69 6.85
CA LEU A 184 7.96 11.35 5.57
C LEU A 184 9.19 11.25 4.67
N LYS A 185 9.03 10.63 3.51
CA LYS A 185 10.06 10.52 2.49
C LYS A 185 9.59 11.17 1.20
N LEU A 186 10.34 12.17 0.74
CA LEU A 186 10.05 12.92 -0.48
C LEU A 186 11.24 12.87 -1.42
N ILE A 187 11.05 12.31 -2.60
CA ILE A 187 12.09 12.24 -3.65
C ILE A 187 11.53 12.87 -4.92
N ARG A 188 12.07 14.03 -5.31
CA ARG A 188 11.66 14.77 -6.51
C ARG A 188 10.15 15.03 -6.57
N VAL A 189 9.62 15.58 -5.47
CA VAL A 189 8.19 15.91 -5.34
C VAL A 189 7.97 17.42 -5.52
N TYR A 190 6.97 17.78 -6.31
CA TYR A 190 6.55 19.17 -6.53
C TYR A 190 5.12 19.36 -6.04
N TRP A 191 4.94 20.34 -5.16
CA TRP A 191 3.64 20.65 -4.57
C TRP A 191 2.79 21.49 -5.52
N SER A 192 1.47 21.30 -5.49
CA SER A 192 0.56 22.24 -6.14
C SER A 192 0.73 23.61 -5.49
N ALA A 193 1.22 24.60 -6.22
CA ALA A 193 1.28 25.97 -5.71
C ALA A 193 -0.14 26.38 -5.29
N ILE A 194 -0.31 26.80 -4.03
CA ILE A 194 -1.45 27.63 -3.66
C ILE A 194 -1.34 28.82 -4.59
N ARG A 195 -2.34 29.06 -5.44
CA ARG A 195 -2.34 30.17 -6.41
C ARG A 195 -2.31 31.51 -5.65
N HIS A 196 -1.15 31.89 -5.15
CA HIS A 196 -0.74 33.27 -5.06
C HIS A 196 0.11 33.53 -6.29
N HIS A 197 -0.33 34.52 -7.07
CA HIS A 197 0.40 35.01 -8.23
C HIS A 197 1.89 35.21 -7.90
N VAL A 198 2.71 34.99 -8.93
CA VAL A 198 4.18 35.16 -9.02
C VAL A 198 4.96 33.87 -8.78
N GLY A 199 5.56 33.40 -9.90
CA GLY A 199 6.24 32.13 -10.02
C GLY A 199 7.51 32.02 -9.20
N TYR A 200 7.79 30.78 -8.78
CA TYR A 200 9.06 30.06 -8.81
C TYR A 200 8.78 28.72 -8.11
N SER A 201 8.73 27.62 -8.87
CA SER A 201 8.65 26.28 -8.28
C SER A 201 10.03 25.96 -7.71
N ARG A 202 10.20 26.06 -6.39
CA ARG A 202 11.44 25.69 -5.70
C ARG A 202 11.46 24.17 -5.51
N THR A 203 12.51 23.53 -6.02
CA THR A 203 12.85 22.15 -5.68
C THR A 203 13.25 22.10 -4.22
N VAL A 204 12.46 21.40 -3.41
CA VAL A 204 12.82 21.09 -2.02
C VAL A 204 13.03 19.58 -1.96
N ILE A 205 14.29 19.15 -1.94
CA ILE A 205 14.63 17.79 -1.53
C ILE A 205 14.63 17.84 0.00
N LEU A 206 13.50 17.48 0.60
CA LEU A 206 13.39 17.34 2.04
C LEU A 206 13.32 15.86 2.37
N VAL A 207 14.42 15.30 2.86
CA VAL A 207 14.39 14.03 3.59
C VAL A 207 14.16 14.41 5.04
N ILE A 208 12.90 14.52 5.48
CA ILE A 208 12.60 14.74 6.90
C ILE A 208 12.57 13.37 7.58
N TRP A 209 13.63 13.03 8.30
CA TRP A 209 13.51 12.05 9.37
C TRP A 209 12.76 12.75 10.50
N ALA A 210 11.46 12.52 10.62
CA ALA A 210 10.73 12.96 11.80
C ALA A 210 11.16 12.05 12.96
N LEU A 211 12.12 12.56 13.73
CA LEU A 211 12.49 12.01 15.03
C LEU A 211 11.43 12.49 16.02
N THR A 212 10.55 11.59 16.44
CA THR A 212 9.89 11.67 17.75
C THR A 212 10.51 10.65 18.67
#